data_AF-A0A1G8AJH7-F1
#
_entry.id   AF-A0A1G8AJH7-F1
#
_cell.length_a   1.000
_cell.length_b   1.000
_cell.length_c   1.000
_cell.angle_alpha   90.00
_cell.angle_beta   90.00
_cell.angle_gamma   90.00
#
_symmetry.space_group_name_H-M   'P 1'
#
loop_
_entity.id
_entity.type
_entity.pdbx_description
1 polymer ?
#
loop_
_entity_poly.entity_id
_entity_poly.type
_entity_poly.pdbx_seq_one_letter_code
_entity_poly.pdbx_strand_id
1 'polypeptide(L)'
;MSPRGPYRRHSMQFKLQLCQDIRNGVIGRRDAQRTYSVSANLIQLWLSQFDRGELNQEEAEASVVAEYEGRIAALERKVGQLTMELDMAKKTPRPSPGPVNENSSIVTGPRIAPSGRDVK
;
A
#
# COMPACT_ATOMS: atom_id res chain seq x y z
N MET A 1 -19.43 -2.63 -27.69
CA MET A 1 -19.95 -2.06 -26.43
C MET A 1 -19.30 -0.70 -26.26
N SER A 2 -20.06 0.39 -26.39
CA SER A 2 -19.49 1.74 -26.19
C SER A 2 -19.04 1.90 -24.73
N PRO A 3 -17.88 2.53 -24.48
CA PRO A 3 -17.47 2.85 -23.12
C PRO A 3 -18.57 3.70 -22.48
N ARG A 4 -19.02 3.30 -21.29
CA ARG A 4 -19.95 4.12 -20.51
C ARG A 4 -19.28 5.48 -20.33
N GLY A 5 -19.95 6.55 -20.79
CA GLY A 5 -19.43 7.91 -20.66
C GLY A 5 -19.11 8.26 -19.20
N PRO A 6 -18.29 9.29 -18.96
CA PRO A 6 -17.90 9.68 -17.62
C PRO A 6 -19.12 9.81 -16.70
N TYR A 7 -19.12 9.05 -15.60
CA TYR A 7 -20.18 9.14 -14.60
C TYR A 7 -20.23 10.57 -14.06
N ARG A 8 -21.43 11.18 -14.03
CA ARG A 8 -21.60 12.49 -13.37
C ARG A 8 -21.35 12.31 -11.88
N ARG A 9 -20.33 12.99 -11.36
CA ARG A 9 -20.02 13.04 -9.94
C ARG A 9 -20.50 14.37 -9.38
N HIS A 10 -21.16 14.31 -8.23
CA HIS A 10 -21.59 15.47 -7.48
C HIS A 10 -20.68 15.61 -6.25
N SER A 11 -20.23 16.83 -5.98
CA SER A 11 -19.41 17.11 -4.79
C SER A 11 -20.20 16.87 -3.52
N MET A 12 -19.51 16.49 -2.44
CA MET A 12 -20.13 16.26 -1.15
C MET A 12 -20.84 17.49 -0.59
N GLN A 13 -20.24 18.67 -0.73
CA GLN A 13 -20.85 19.94 -0.32
C GLN A 13 -22.21 20.13 -0.99
N PHE A 14 -22.31 19.81 -2.28
CA PHE A 14 -23.57 19.86 -3.01
C PHE A 14 -24.57 18.82 -2.49
N LYS A 15 -24.15 17.57 -2.26
CA LYS A 15 -25.03 16.52 -1.73
C LYS A 15 -25.61 16.91 -0.36
N LEU A 16 -24.78 17.47 0.54
CA LEU A 16 -25.20 17.93 1.87
C LEU A 16 -26.20 19.07 1.79
N GLN A 17 -25.87 20.12 1.04
CA GLN A 17 -26.74 21.28 0.87
C GLN A 17 -28.10 20.85 0.31
N LEU A 18 -28.09 20.00 -0.71
CA LEU A 18 -29.31 19.49 -1.32
C LEU A 18 -30.18 18.70 -0.34
N CYS A 19 -29.58 17.83 0.48
CA CYS A 19 -30.32 17.07 1.48
C CYS A 19 -30.90 17.97 2.58
N GLN A 20 -30.14 18.95 3.05
CA GLN A 20 -30.59 19.94 4.03
C GLN A 20 -31.75 20.77 3.48
N ASP A 21 -31.61 21.31 2.26
CA ASP A 21 -32.66 22.13 1.64
C ASP A 21 -33.96 21.35 1.44
N ILE A 22 -33.87 20.07 1.06
CA ILE A 22 -35.05 19.20 0.94
C ILE A 22 -35.67 18.92 2.31
N ARG A 23 -34.86 18.62 3.34
CA ARG A 23 -35.35 18.31 4.68
C ARG A 23 -35.94 19.53 5.41
N ASN A 24 -35.39 20.71 5.16
CA ASN A 24 -35.88 21.99 5.67
C ASN A 24 -37.08 22.52 4.86
N GLY A 25 -37.45 21.87 3.76
CA GLY A 25 -38.57 22.26 2.91
C GLY A 25 -38.30 23.49 2.03
N VAL A 26 -37.04 23.91 1.90
CA VAL A 26 -36.62 25.03 1.03
C VAL A 26 -36.83 24.67 -0.44
N ILE A 27 -36.56 23.41 -0.81
CA ILE A 27 -36.79 22.90 -2.17
C ILE A 27 -37.59 21.60 -2.13
N GLY A 28 -38.50 21.42 -3.09
CA GLY A 28 -39.17 20.15 -3.30
C GLY A 28 -38.25 19.14 -3.99
N ARG A 29 -38.45 17.84 -3.72
CA ARG A 29 -37.72 16.76 -4.41
C ARG A 29 -37.86 16.84 -5.92
N ARG A 30 -39.04 17.22 -6.42
CA ARG A 30 -39.34 17.33 -7.85
C ARG A 30 -38.62 18.52 -8.50
N ASP A 31 -38.47 19.60 -7.74
CA ASP A 31 -37.75 20.79 -8.19
C ASP A 31 -36.24 20.52 -8.21
N ALA A 32 -35.71 19.84 -7.19
CA ALA A 32 -34.33 19.36 -7.16
C ALA A 32 -33.96 18.53 -8.40
N GLN A 33 -34.86 17.63 -8.84
CA GLN A 33 -34.63 16.83 -10.05
C GLN A 33 -34.52 17.69 -11.31
N ARG A 34 -35.39 18.70 -11.44
CA ARG A 34 -35.43 19.57 -12.62
C ARG A 34 -34.26 20.55 -12.64
N THR A 35 -33.99 21.21 -11.52
CA THR A 35 -32.95 22.24 -11.38
C THR A 35 -31.56 21.66 -11.52
N TYR A 36 -31.30 20.51 -10.89
CA TYR A 36 -29.96 19.93 -10.84
C TYR A 36 -29.78 18.71 -11.76
N SER A 37 -30.80 18.33 -12.53
CA SER A 37 -30.81 17.14 -13.40
C SER A 37 -30.46 15.83 -12.65
N VAL A 38 -30.81 15.76 -11.36
CA VAL A 38 -30.52 14.60 -10.49
C VAL A 38 -31.70 13.64 -10.52
N SER A 39 -31.44 12.33 -10.58
CA SER A 39 -32.50 11.32 -10.63
C SER A 39 -33.21 11.15 -9.28
N ALA A 40 -34.46 10.67 -9.32
CA ALA A 40 -35.25 10.38 -8.10
C ALA A 40 -34.51 9.44 -7.14
N ASN A 41 -33.95 8.38 -7.72
CA ASN A 41 -33.27 7.32 -6.99
C ASN A 41 -32.02 7.85 -6.30
N LEU A 42 -31.27 8.74 -6.97
CA LEU A 42 -30.06 9.32 -6.40
C LEU A 42 -30.39 10.27 -5.23
N ILE A 43 -31.46 11.07 -5.36
CA ILE A 43 -31.97 11.90 -4.25
C ILE A 43 -32.46 11.02 -3.08
N GLN A 44 -33.17 9.92 -3.36
CA GLN A 44 -33.59 8.98 -2.32
C GLN A 44 -32.39 8.38 -1.58
N LEU A 45 -31.38 7.93 -2.32
CA LEU A 45 -30.16 7.36 -1.77
C LEU A 45 -29.47 8.36 -0.84
N TRP A 46 -29.20 9.58 -1.33
CA TRP A 46 -28.54 10.61 -0.54
C TRP A 46 -29.34 11.00 0.69
N LEU A 47 -30.65 11.19 0.59
CA LEU A 47 -31.48 11.47 1.77
C LEU A 47 -31.38 10.33 2.79
N SER A 48 -31.42 9.07 2.34
CA SER A 48 -31.32 7.93 3.25
C SER A 48 -29.95 7.81 3.93
N GLN A 49 -28.87 8.20 3.25
CA GLN A 49 -27.52 8.24 3.82
C GLN A 49 -27.36 9.45 4.75
N PHE A 50 -27.95 10.59 4.39
CA PHE A 50 -27.97 11.81 5.21
C PHE A 50 -28.68 11.58 6.53
N ASP A 51 -29.86 10.93 6.52
CA ASP A 51 -30.61 10.62 7.74
C ASP A 51 -29.86 9.64 8.67
N ARG A 52 -28.98 8.81 8.11
CA ARG A 52 -28.11 7.87 8.84
C ARG A 52 -26.78 8.49 9.28
N GLY A 53 -26.45 9.69 8.82
CA GLY A 53 -25.13 10.30 9.02
C GLY A 53 -24.00 9.69 8.17
N GLU A 54 -24.34 8.84 7.21
CA GLU A 54 -23.40 8.08 6.36
C GLU A 54 -23.03 8.80 5.06
N LEU A 55 -23.67 9.94 4.75
CA LEU A 55 -23.43 10.68 3.50
C LEU A 55 -21.94 11.04 3.32
N ASN A 56 -21.22 11.23 4.43
CA ASN A 56 -19.80 11.63 4.46
C ASN A 56 -18.83 10.47 4.16
N GLN A 57 -19.29 9.23 4.26
CA GLN A 57 -18.43 8.06 4.20
C GLN A 57 -17.95 7.77 2.76
N GLU A 58 -18.80 8.04 1.76
CA GLU A 58 -18.55 7.67 0.36
C GLU A 58 -17.41 8.48 -0.30
N GLU A 59 -17.27 9.77 0.03
CA GLU A 59 -16.15 10.60 -0.48
C GLU A 59 -14.85 10.37 0.27
N ALA A 60 -14.92 10.13 1.57
CA ALA A 60 -13.76 9.75 2.38
C ALA A 60 -13.13 8.46 1.82
N GLU A 61 -13.95 7.45 1.52
CA GLU A 61 -13.49 6.20 0.92
C GLU A 61 -12.82 6.40 -0.44
N ALA A 62 -13.42 7.20 -1.34
CA ALA A 62 -12.87 7.41 -2.67
C ALA A 62 -11.52 8.16 -2.66
N SER A 63 -11.36 9.16 -1.80
CA SER A 63 -10.08 9.89 -1.65
C SER A 63 -9.00 8.99 -1.06
N VAL A 64 -9.37 8.19 -0.06
CA VAL A 64 -8.47 7.27 0.63
C VAL A 64 -7.99 6.16 -0.31
N VAL A 65 -8.84 5.67 -1.22
CA VAL A 65 -8.46 4.66 -2.22
C VAL A 65 -7.39 5.19 -3.18
N ALA A 66 -7.53 6.41 -3.70
CA ALA A 66 -6.54 6.99 -4.61
C ALA A 66 -5.16 7.21 -3.95
N GLU A 67 -5.16 7.60 -2.68
CA GLU A 67 -3.92 7.73 -1.90
C GLU A 67 -3.25 6.35 -1.69
N TYR A 68 -4.04 5.31 -1.38
CA TYR A 68 -3.53 3.95 -1.24
C TYR A 68 -2.96 3.40 -2.54
N GLU A 69 -3.60 3.63 -3.69
CA GLU A 69 -3.08 3.22 -4.99
C GLU A 69 -1.71 3.84 -5.28
N GLY A 70 -1.51 5.13 -4.98
CA GLY A 70 -0.22 5.79 -5.11
C GLY A 70 0.86 5.18 -4.20
N ARG A 71 0.49 4.85 -2.96
CA ARG A 71 1.40 4.20 -2.00
C ARG A 71 1.77 2.79 -2.42
N ILE A 72 0.82 2.02 -2.95
CA ILE A 72 1.05 0.68 -3.51
C ILE A 72 2.05 0.77 -4.66
N ALA A 73 1.81 1.64 -5.65
CA ALA A 73 2.72 1.81 -6.79
C ALA A 73 4.13 2.29 -6.39
N ALA A 74 4.25 3.09 -5.33
CA ALA A 74 5.55 3.49 -4.79
C ALA A 74 6.27 2.30 -4.11
N LEU A 75 5.54 1.47 -3.38
CA LEU A 75 6.09 0.28 -2.73
C LEU A 75 6.49 -0.79 -3.75
N GLU A 76 5.67 -1.05 -4.76
CA GLU A 76 5.98 -2.01 -5.84
C GLU A 76 7.28 -1.64 -6.57
N ARG A 77 7.49 -0.36 -6.87
CA ARG A 77 8.75 0.13 -7.45
C ARG A 77 9.96 -0.15 -6.55
N LYS A 78 9.83 0.09 -5.24
CA LYS A 78 10.89 -0.18 -4.27
C LYS A 78 11.19 -1.68 -4.16
N VAL A 79 10.16 -2.53 -4.18
CA VAL A 79 10.34 -3.99 -4.16
C VAL A 79 11.12 -4.45 -5.39
N GLY A 80 10.80 -3.93 -6.58
CA GLY A 80 11.57 -4.20 -7.79
C GLY A 80 13.05 -3.80 -7.66
N GLN A 81 13.31 -2.58 -7.18
CA GLN A 81 14.67 -2.10 -6.96
C GLN A 81 15.47 -2.98 -5.98
N LEU A 82 14.89 -3.29 -4.82
CA LEU A 82 15.55 -4.10 -3.79
C LEU A 82 15.83 -5.54 -4.29
N THR A 83 14.94 -6.08 -5.14
CA THR A 83 15.14 -7.40 -5.75
C THR A 83 16.37 -7.41 -6.65
N MET A 84 16.52 -6.36 -7.49
CA MET A 84 17.70 -6.22 -8.34
C MET A 84 18.98 -6.04 -7.54
N GLU A 85 18.95 -5.23 -6.47
CA GLU A 85 20.09 -5.04 -5.57
C GLU A 85 20.50 -6.36 -4.87
N LEU A 86 19.53 -7.16 -4.43
CA LEU A 86 19.78 -8.48 -3.85
C LEU A 86 20.38 -9.47 -4.86
N ASP A 87 19.89 -9.48 -6.10
CA ASP A 87 20.43 -10.34 -7.16
C ASP A 87 21.87 -9.96 -7.51
N MET A 88 22.21 -8.66 -7.48
CA MET A 88 23.58 -8.18 -7.65
C MET A 88 24.47 -8.59 -6.47
N ALA A 89 23.99 -8.42 -5.23
CA ALA A 89 24.76 -8.77 -4.04
C ALA A 89 25.05 -10.28 -3.95
N LYS A 90 24.07 -11.12 -4.32
CA LYS A 90 24.23 -12.59 -4.38
C LYS A 90 25.17 -13.06 -5.50
N LYS A 91 25.38 -12.25 -6.53
CA LYS A 91 26.30 -12.55 -7.64
C LYS A 91 27.78 -12.25 -7.34
N THR A 92 28.18 -12.23 -6.07
CA THR A 92 29.60 -12.11 -5.72
C THR A 92 30.36 -13.33 -6.25
N PRO A 93 31.40 -13.17 -7.10
CA PRO A 93 32.21 -14.29 -7.55
C PRO A 93 32.87 -14.95 -6.34
N ARG A 94 32.84 -16.29 -6.24
CA ARG A 94 33.69 -17.00 -5.28
C ARG A 94 35.13 -16.51 -5.51
N PRO A 95 35.89 -16.14 -4.46
CA PRO A 95 37.30 -15.91 -4.64
C PRO A 95 37.89 -17.18 -5.27
N SER A 96 38.53 -17.01 -6.43
CA SER A 96 39.34 -18.07 -7.03
C SER A 96 40.25 -18.62 -5.93
N PRO A 97 40.40 -19.95 -5.77
CA PRO A 97 41.44 -20.47 -4.91
C PRO A 97 42.76 -19.88 -5.43
N GLY A 98 43.32 -18.93 -4.68
CA GLY A 98 44.66 -18.43 -4.96
C GLY A 98 45.65 -19.61 -4.91
N PRO A 99 46.79 -19.51 -5.60
CA PRO A 99 47.76 -20.60 -5.63
C PRO A 99 48.08 -21.03 -4.20
N VAL A 100 47.97 -22.32 -3.94
CA VAL A 100 48.39 -22.95 -2.69
C VAL A 100 49.89 -22.68 -2.56
N ASN A 101 50.24 -21.65 -1.80
CA ASN A 101 51.62 -21.38 -1.43
C ASN A 101 51.99 -22.38 -0.34
N GLU A 102 52.66 -23.47 -0.76
CA GLU A 102 53.32 -24.45 0.09
C GLU A 102 54.45 -23.81 0.89
N ASN A 103 54.16 -22.94 1.85
CA ASN A 103 55.12 -22.42 2.81
C ASN A 103 54.47 -22.05 4.15
N SER A 104 53.36 -22.71 4.51
CA SER A 104 52.81 -22.57 5.86
C SER A 104 53.61 -23.44 6.83
N SER A 105 54.64 -22.84 7.40
CA SER A 105 55.33 -23.34 8.59
C SER A 105 54.30 -23.50 9.72
N ILE A 106 53.87 -24.74 9.97
CA ILE A 106 53.13 -25.10 11.19
C ILE A 106 54.14 -25.04 12.34
N VAL A 107 54.10 -23.96 13.11
CA VAL A 107 54.82 -23.85 14.38
C VAL A 107 54.22 -24.89 15.33
N THR A 108 54.88 -26.05 15.38
CA THR A 108 54.59 -27.10 16.35
C THR A 108 55.06 -26.60 17.72
N GLY A 109 54.11 -26.42 18.65
CA GLY A 109 54.41 -26.03 20.03
C GLY A 109 55.21 -27.11 20.79
N PRO A 110 55.88 -26.76 21.90
CA PRO A 110 56.85 -27.64 22.56
C PRO A 110 56.23 -28.94 23.10
N ARG A 111 57.00 -30.02 22.99
CA ARG A 111 56.70 -31.39 23.43
C ARG A 111 56.30 -31.43 24.91
N ILE A 112 55.09 -31.89 25.22
CA ILE A 112 54.69 -32.23 26.60
C ILE A 112 55.58 -33.39 27.06
N ALA A 113 56.39 -33.16 28.09
CA ALA A 113 57.18 -34.19 28.74
C ALA A 113 56.24 -35.12 29.53
N PRO A 114 56.28 -36.46 29.33
CA PRO A 114 55.55 -37.38 30.20
C PRO A 114 56.25 -37.42 31.57
N SER A 115 55.55 -36.89 32.58
CA SER A 115 55.84 -37.03 34.00
C SER A 115 55.93 -38.51 34.38
N GLY A 116 57.11 -38.95 34.84
CA GLY A 116 57.29 -40.29 35.39
C GLY A 116 56.49 -40.48 36.68
N ARG A 117 55.77 -41.62 36.75
CA ARG A 117 55.48 -42.33 38.00
C ARG A 117 55.49 -43.83 37.73
N ASP A 118 56.55 -44.45 38.26
CA ASP A 118 56.67 -45.77 38.88
C ASP A 118 55.38 -46.59 39.05
N VAL A 119 55.42 -47.88 38.67
CA VAL A 119 55.05 -49.06 39.50
C VAL A 119 55.60 -50.34 38.80
N LYS A 120 56.59 -51.02 39.39
CA LYS A 120 56.43 -52.31 40.10
C LYS A 120 57.77 -52.90 40.55
#